data_AF-A0AAV9Y117-F1
#
_entry.id   AF-A0AAV9Y117-F1
#
_cell.length_a   1.000
_cell.length_b   1.000
_cell.length_c   1.000
_cell.angle_alpha   90.00
_cell.angle_beta   90.00
_cell.angle_gamma   90.00
#
_symmetry.space_group_name_H-M   'P 1'
#
loop_
_entity.id
_entity.type
_entity.pdbx_description
1 polymer ?
#
loop_
_entity_poly.entity_id
_entity_poly.type
_entity_poly.pdbx_seq_one_letter_code
_entity_poly.pdbx_strand_id
1 'polypeptide(L)'
;MNSGYSKKKSETITTLGLVTAALSIVWYFTRDRKKRYTRCNLTNDELCDILISISNEVYPIMIELAHLITTMRKSLEYHSEESTKDIELLLCHGGFKDKIIQAQGRVLNSWEINDECLERLLISRCKSDNRINKLKFGLELMYKDAIRGVYPILPYLGTVPEFNSKYPSYTHEYTLNLLKELNRDKERRFTSIIEELGDLVSHTIVNPTVGSLPSVELSEKLQEVNTLSENHIIGSDEDKRLFTHAISLFSREKEFLLKRLEIEQEHSDNILNIINLDK
;
A
#
# COMPACT_ATOMS: atom_id res chain seq x y z
N MET A 1 -48.81 16.77 19.59
CA MET A 1 -48.73 17.40 18.25
C MET A 1 -47.44 18.21 18.18
N ASN A 2 -46.64 17.92 17.15
CA ASN A 2 -45.72 18.79 16.39
C ASN A 2 -45.40 20.18 16.95
N SER A 3 -44.22 20.78 16.79
CA SER A 3 -42.97 20.46 16.11
C SER A 3 -42.11 21.71 16.26
N GLY A 4 -40.79 21.60 16.32
CA GLY A 4 -39.93 22.78 16.33
C GLY A 4 -38.48 22.41 16.06
N TYR A 5 -38.24 21.83 14.89
CA TYR A 5 -36.94 21.41 14.39
C TYR A 5 -35.86 22.49 14.55
N SER A 6 -34.82 22.14 15.32
CA SER A 6 -33.53 22.84 15.32
C SER A 6 -32.91 22.75 13.93
N LYS A 7 -32.69 23.91 13.34
CA LYS A 7 -32.00 24.13 12.06
C LYS A 7 -30.51 23.82 12.26
N LYS A 8 -30.13 22.54 12.21
CA LYS A 8 -28.72 22.14 12.00
C LYS A 8 -28.32 22.59 10.59
N LYS A 9 -27.48 23.61 10.50
CA LYS A 9 -26.74 23.95 9.27
C LYS A 9 -25.98 22.70 8.83
N SER A 10 -26.30 22.20 7.65
CA SER A 10 -25.49 21.23 6.95
C SER A 10 -24.17 21.89 6.57
N GLU A 11 -23.11 21.59 7.32
CA GLU A 11 -21.74 21.76 6.84
C GLU A 11 -21.42 20.57 5.93
N THR A 12 -21.98 20.62 4.72
CA THR A 12 -21.43 19.92 3.56
C THR A 12 -20.09 20.60 3.24
N ILE A 13 -19.05 20.18 3.96
CA ILE A 13 -17.65 20.45 3.62
C ILE A 13 -17.44 19.85 2.24
N THR A 14 -17.46 20.75 1.27
CA THR A 14 -17.50 20.46 -0.15
C THR A 14 -16.15 19.90 -0.55
N THR A 15 -16.22 18.77 -1.26
CA THR A 15 -15.18 17.86 -1.75
C THR A 15 -14.13 18.47 -2.68
N LEU A 16 -14.01 19.81 -2.70
CA LEU A 16 -13.09 20.58 -3.52
C LEU A 16 -11.89 21.14 -2.73
N GLY A 17 -11.97 21.18 -1.39
CA GLY A 17 -10.86 21.57 -0.50
C GLY A 17 -9.83 20.45 -0.23
N LEU A 18 -10.10 19.22 -0.68
CA LEU A 18 -9.26 18.03 -0.49
C LEU A 18 -8.10 17.91 -1.49
N VAL A 19 -8.01 18.80 -2.48
CA VAL A 19 -6.98 18.72 -3.53
C VAL A 19 -5.68 19.45 -3.15
N THR A 20 -5.72 20.43 -2.23
CA THR A 20 -4.54 21.06 -1.62
C THR A 20 -4.01 20.32 -0.39
N ALA A 21 -4.70 19.26 0.04
CA ALA A 21 -4.55 18.63 1.34
C ALA A 21 -3.50 17.52 1.42
N ALA A 22 -2.65 17.33 0.42
CA ALA A 22 -1.85 16.11 0.38
C ALA A 22 -0.40 16.26 0.88
N LEU A 23 0.01 17.50 1.21
CA LEU A 23 0.87 17.77 2.38
C LEU A 23 0.11 17.77 3.72
N SER A 24 -1.19 18.04 3.69
CA SER A 24 -2.03 18.01 4.88
C SER A 24 -2.32 16.58 5.36
N ILE A 25 -2.09 15.54 4.57
CA ILE A 25 -2.26 14.15 5.01
C ILE A 25 -1.11 13.75 5.95
N VAL A 26 0.13 14.08 5.58
CA VAL A 26 1.28 13.94 6.47
C VAL A 26 1.13 14.83 7.71
N TRP A 27 0.80 16.11 7.55
CA TRP A 27 0.60 17.05 8.66
C TRP A 27 -0.59 16.71 9.59
N TYR A 28 -1.73 16.27 9.04
CA TYR A 28 -2.90 15.84 9.83
C TYR A 28 -2.57 14.60 10.67
N PHE A 29 -1.60 13.78 10.22
CA PHE A 29 -1.19 12.56 10.91
C PHE A 29 0.00 12.73 11.86
N THR A 30 0.87 13.74 11.69
CA THR A 30 2.08 13.92 12.53
C THR A 30 2.01 15.08 13.53
N ARG A 31 0.92 15.87 13.54
CA ARG A 31 0.74 17.10 14.35
C ARG A 31 1.08 16.97 15.85
N ASP A 32 0.96 15.79 16.45
CA ASP A 32 1.17 15.57 17.89
C ASP A 32 2.60 15.14 18.28
N ARG A 33 3.53 14.97 17.33
CA ARG A 33 4.90 14.49 17.63
C ARG A 33 5.94 15.61 17.55
N LYS A 34 6.08 16.38 18.64
CA LYS A 34 7.18 17.34 18.79
C LYS A 34 8.48 16.64 19.19
N LYS A 35 9.35 16.37 18.21
CA LYS A 35 10.77 16.03 18.46
C LYS A 35 11.67 17.24 18.18
N ARG A 36 12.67 17.46 19.04
CA ARG A 36 13.68 18.51 18.86
C ARG A 36 14.77 18.02 17.90
N TYR A 37 14.54 18.21 16.60
CA TYR A 37 15.57 18.04 15.58
C TYR A 37 15.84 19.40 14.91
N THR A 38 17.10 19.66 14.60
CA THR A 38 17.63 21.01 14.31
C THR A 38 18.12 21.21 12.88
N ARG A 39 18.19 20.16 12.05
CA ARG A 39 18.71 20.27 10.68
C ARG A 39 17.63 20.74 9.71
N CYS A 40 17.55 22.05 9.48
CA CYS A 40 16.61 22.64 8.50
C CYS A 40 17.23 23.27 7.27
N ASN A 41 18.55 23.20 7.15
CA ASN A 41 19.26 23.63 5.96
C ASN A 41 19.54 22.38 5.12
N LEU A 42 18.59 22.03 4.26
CA LEU A 42 18.72 20.97 3.26
C LEU A 42 18.85 21.58 1.87
N THR A 43 19.69 20.97 1.04
CA THR A 43 19.74 21.22 -0.40
C THR A 43 18.49 20.65 -1.08
N ASN A 44 18.23 21.08 -2.33
CA ASN A 44 17.11 20.54 -3.08
C ASN A 44 17.29 19.04 -3.40
N ASP A 45 18.52 18.58 -3.61
CA ASP A 45 18.81 17.18 -3.87
C ASP A 45 18.58 16.32 -2.62
N GLU A 46 19.04 16.76 -1.45
CA GLU A 46 18.74 16.07 -0.17
C GLU A 46 17.24 16.01 0.10
N LEU A 47 16.49 17.07 -0.22
CA LEU A 47 15.04 17.08 -0.09
C LEU A 47 14.38 16.07 -1.05
N CYS A 48 14.91 15.90 -2.27
CA CYS A 48 14.44 14.86 -3.18
C CYS A 48 14.73 13.46 -2.61
N ASP A 49 15.93 13.22 -2.07
CA ASP A 49 16.31 11.95 -1.49
C ASP A 49 15.45 11.57 -0.28
N ILE A 50 15.08 12.56 0.55
CA ILE A 50 14.12 12.37 1.65
C ILE A 50 12.75 11.96 1.10
N LEU A 51 12.22 12.65 0.09
CA LEU A 51 10.92 12.31 -0.50
C LEU A 51 10.92 10.93 -1.16
N ILE A 52 12.02 10.55 -1.82
CA ILE A 52 12.22 9.21 -2.39
C ILE A 52 12.25 8.16 -1.27
N SER A 53 12.98 8.43 -0.18
CA SER A 53 13.07 7.55 0.98
C SER A 53 11.70 7.36 1.64
N ILE A 54 10.93 8.44 1.83
CA ILE A 54 9.55 8.38 2.32
C ILE A 54 8.69 7.55 1.37
N SER A 55 8.81 7.75 0.06
CA SER A 55 8.07 6.97 -0.93
C SER A 55 8.36 5.48 -0.76
N ASN A 56 9.63 5.09 -0.63
CA ASN A 56 10.03 3.69 -0.50
C ASN A 56 9.52 3.03 0.78
N GLU A 57 9.59 3.72 1.92
CA GLU A 57 9.12 3.19 3.21
C GLU A 57 7.59 3.08 3.29
N VAL A 58 6.89 4.00 2.65
CA VAL A 58 5.42 4.06 2.69
C VAL A 58 4.79 3.18 1.62
N TYR A 59 5.49 2.90 0.52
CA TYR A 59 4.95 2.20 -0.64
C TYR A 59 4.36 0.82 -0.34
N PRO A 60 5.04 -0.10 0.40
CA PRO A 60 4.47 -1.41 0.73
C PRO A 60 3.16 -1.30 1.52
N ILE A 61 3.09 -0.35 2.46
CA ILE A 61 1.90 -0.11 3.28
C ILE A 61 0.73 0.37 2.40
N MET A 62 1.01 1.17 1.38
CA MET A 62 -0.01 1.65 0.44
C MET A 62 -0.46 0.56 -0.53
N ILE A 63 0.41 -0.37 -0.92
CA ILE A 63 0.05 -1.55 -1.70
C ILE A 63 -0.89 -2.46 -0.89
N GLU A 64 -0.56 -2.74 0.38
CA GLU A 64 -1.41 -3.49 1.31
C GLU A 64 -2.80 -2.84 1.44
N LEU A 65 -2.83 -1.52 1.65
CA LEU A 65 -4.08 -0.76 1.76
C LEU A 65 -4.92 -0.84 0.48
N ALA A 66 -4.27 -0.68 -0.68
CA ALA A 66 -4.94 -0.78 -1.97
C ALA A 66 -5.59 -2.16 -2.14
N HIS A 67 -4.82 -3.22 -1.88
CA HIS A 67 -5.30 -4.59 -1.97
C HIS A 67 -6.48 -4.86 -1.04
N LEU A 68 -6.39 -4.44 0.23
CA LEU A 68 -7.47 -4.58 1.20
C LEU A 68 -8.77 -3.90 0.71
N ILE A 69 -8.66 -2.67 0.22
CA ILE A 69 -9.81 -1.91 -0.29
C ILE A 69 -10.41 -2.60 -1.53
N THR A 70 -9.59 -3.11 -2.44
CA THR A 70 -10.08 -3.86 -3.61
C THR A 70 -10.84 -5.11 -3.19
N THR A 71 -10.29 -5.90 -2.26
CA THR A 71 -10.92 -7.13 -1.76
C THR A 71 -12.23 -6.83 -1.04
N MET A 72 -12.25 -5.79 -0.20
CA MET A 72 -13.48 -5.37 0.48
C MET A 72 -14.54 -4.86 -0.49
N ARG A 73 -14.17 -4.09 -1.51
CA ARG A 73 -15.14 -3.66 -2.53
C ARG A 73 -15.74 -4.82 -3.29
N LYS A 74 -14.94 -5.83 -3.66
CA LYS A 74 -15.48 -7.07 -4.24
C LYS A 74 -16.50 -7.75 -3.32
N SER A 75 -16.28 -7.73 -2.01
CA SER A 75 -17.27 -8.25 -1.03
C SER A 75 -18.48 -7.31 -0.80
N LEU A 76 -18.31 -6.00 -0.95
CA LEU A 76 -19.32 -4.96 -0.69
C LEU A 76 -20.11 -4.55 -1.93
N GLU A 77 -19.70 -4.91 -3.14
CA GLU A 77 -20.54 -4.81 -4.35
C GLU A 77 -21.81 -5.69 -4.23
N TYR A 78 -21.88 -6.56 -3.23
CA TYR A 78 -23.10 -7.23 -2.78
C TYR A 78 -24.04 -6.33 -1.94
N HIS A 79 -23.56 -5.23 -1.36
CA HIS A 79 -24.28 -4.33 -0.43
C HIS A 79 -23.86 -2.83 -0.50
N SER A 80 -24.39 -2.08 -1.49
CA SER A 80 -24.70 -0.62 -1.52
C SER A 80 -23.67 0.49 -1.12
N GLU A 81 -23.99 1.73 -1.51
CA GLU A 81 -23.19 2.98 -1.61
C GLU A 81 -22.51 3.55 -0.33
N GLU A 82 -22.46 2.86 0.81
CA GLU A 82 -21.88 3.38 2.07
C GLU A 82 -20.33 3.34 2.17
N SER A 83 -19.65 2.92 1.09
CA SER A 83 -18.23 2.51 1.08
C SER A 83 -17.18 3.53 1.56
N THR A 84 -17.43 4.84 1.51
CA THR A 84 -16.38 5.84 1.80
C THR A 84 -16.11 5.99 3.31
N LYS A 85 -17.16 5.89 4.15
CA LYS A 85 -17.00 5.98 5.61
C LYS A 85 -16.33 4.74 6.18
N ASP A 86 -16.59 3.58 5.59
CA ASP A 86 -15.97 2.32 6.01
C ASP A 86 -14.46 2.32 5.70
N ILE A 87 -14.05 2.91 4.58
CA ILE A 87 -12.63 3.09 4.23
C ILE A 87 -11.91 4.01 5.24
N GLU A 88 -12.55 5.11 5.67
CA GLU A 88 -12.00 5.99 6.71
C GLU A 88 -11.92 5.29 8.07
N LEU A 89 -12.94 4.47 8.41
CA LEU A 89 -12.96 3.66 9.61
C LEU A 89 -11.79 2.64 9.60
N LEU A 90 -11.53 2.00 8.46
CA LEU A 90 -10.42 1.04 8.26
C LEU A 90 -9.04 1.69 8.35
N LEU A 91 -8.87 2.89 7.80
CA LEU A 91 -7.62 3.64 7.96
C LEU A 91 -7.29 3.89 9.44
N CYS A 92 -8.33 4.08 10.26
CA CYS A 92 -8.20 4.33 11.69
C CYS A 92 -8.12 3.05 12.53
N HIS A 93 -8.85 1.99 12.19
CA HIS A 93 -8.93 0.75 12.97
C HIS A 93 -7.94 -0.33 12.53
N GLY A 94 -7.55 -0.34 11.25
CA GLY A 94 -6.57 -1.27 10.69
C GLY A 94 -5.11 -0.89 10.96
N GLY A 95 -4.87 0.17 11.75
CA GLY A 95 -3.52 0.62 12.10
C GLY A 95 -2.69 1.18 10.94
N PHE A 96 -3.24 1.29 9.73
CA PHE A 96 -2.55 1.81 8.53
C PHE A 96 -2.04 3.23 8.76
N LYS A 97 -2.83 4.09 9.41
CA LYS A 97 -2.40 5.42 9.84
C LYS A 97 -1.09 5.36 10.64
N ASP A 98 -1.05 4.52 11.68
CA ASP A 98 0.12 4.41 12.54
C ASP A 98 1.32 3.79 11.82
N LYS A 99 1.09 2.80 10.94
CA LYS A 99 2.14 2.24 10.07
C LYS A 99 2.76 3.32 9.19
N ILE A 100 1.96 4.17 8.54
CA ILE A 100 2.44 5.26 7.69
C ILE A 100 3.23 6.28 8.50
N ILE A 101 2.72 6.70 9.66
CA ILE A 101 3.41 7.64 10.56
C ILE A 101 4.75 7.07 11.01
N GLN A 102 4.79 5.79 11.37
CA GLN A 102 6.02 5.13 11.79
C GLN A 102 7.03 5.04 10.64
N ALA A 103 6.58 4.67 9.43
CA ALA A 103 7.41 4.60 8.23
C ALA A 103 8.04 5.95 7.87
N GLN A 104 7.23 7.00 7.79
CA GLN A 104 7.74 8.35 7.59
C GLN A 104 8.69 8.76 8.73
N GLY A 105 8.29 8.49 9.99
CA GLY A 105 9.09 8.82 11.16
C GLY A 105 10.47 8.16 11.15
N ARG A 106 10.62 6.94 10.62
CA ARG A 106 11.93 6.29 10.45
C ARG A 106 12.83 7.10 9.52
N VAL A 107 12.30 7.54 8.37
CA VAL A 107 13.05 8.38 7.43
C VAL A 107 13.41 9.72 8.06
N LEU A 108 12.47 10.41 8.68
CA LEU A 108 12.77 11.72 9.27
C LEU A 108 13.82 11.61 10.39
N ASN A 109 13.75 10.55 11.20
CA ASN A 109 14.76 10.30 12.23
C ASN A 109 16.14 9.99 11.61
N SER A 110 16.22 9.23 10.52
CA SER A 110 17.50 8.92 9.86
C SER A 110 18.16 10.13 9.21
N TRP A 111 17.35 11.10 8.79
CA TRP A 111 17.79 12.38 8.24
C TRP A 111 17.94 13.50 9.28
N GLU A 112 17.66 13.21 10.56
CA GLU A 112 17.70 14.15 11.68
C GLU A 112 16.86 15.43 11.44
N ILE A 113 15.70 15.26 10.83
CA ILE A 113 14.74 16.32 10.54
C ILE A 113 13.42 16.07 11.27
N ASN A 114 12.66 17.13 11.53
CA ASN A 114 11.29 17.02 12.05
C ASN A 114 10.25 17.40 10.99
N ASP A 115 8.99 17.07 11.27
CA ASP A 115 7.87 17.30 10.35
C ASP A 115 7.69 18.78 9.98
N GLU A 116 7.77 19.69 10.96
CA GLU A 116 7.64 21.15 10.73
C GLU A 116 8.73 21.68 9.79
N CYS A 117 9.93 21.12 9.89
CA CYS A 117 11.06 21.47 9.05
C CYS A 117 10.85 21.04 7.61
N LEU A 118 10.48 19.77 7.42
CA LEU A 118 10.16 19.22 6.10
C LEU A 118 9.03 20.01 5.43
N GLU A 119 7.98 20.35 6.17
CA GLU A 119 6.85 21.13 5.67
C GLU A 119 7.27 22.51 5.14
N ARG A 120 8.02 23.28 5.94
CA ARG A 120 8.51 24.61 5.53
C ARG A 120 9.40 24.53 4.28
N LEU A 121 10.24 23.49 4.20
CA LEU A 121 11.09 23.25 3.04
C LEU A 121 10.23 22.93 1.81
N LEU A 122 9.21 22.10 1.93
CA LEU A 122 8.31 21.78 0.81
C LEU A 122 7.49 23.00 0.36
N ILE A 123 6.93 23.78 1.29
CA ILE A 123 6.18 25.02 0.96
C ILE A 123 7.06 26.02 0.19
N SER A 124 8.32 26.16 0.61
CA SER A 124 9.24 27.13 -0.01
C SER A 124 9.84 26.63 -1.32
N ARG A 125 10.22 25.36 -1.42
CA ARG A 125 10.99 24.81 -2.55
C ARG A 125 10.12 24.21 -3.66
N CYS A 126 8.91 23.72 -3.38
CA CYS A 126 8.02 23.21 -4.44
C CYS A 126 7.63 24.27 -5.47
N LYS A 127 7.68 25.56 -5.10
CA LYS A 127 7.37 26.68 -6.02
C LYS A 127 8.47 26.92 -7.04
N SER A 128 9.71 26.55 -6.74
CA SER A 128 10.89 26.86 -7.54
C SER A 128 11.61 25.64 -8.10
N ASP A 129 11.38 24.44 -7.57
CA ASP A 129 11.97 23.19 -8.07
C ASP A 129 10.89 22.18 -8.51
N ASN A 130 10.86 21.90 -9.81
CA ASN A 130 9.89 21.00 -10.41
C ASN A 130 10.06 19.55 -9.96
N ARG A 131 11.29 19.09 -9.63
CA ARG A 131 11.54 17.72 -9.17
C ARG A 131 10.88 17.50 -7.81
N ILE A 132 11.11 18.43 -6.89
CA ILE A 132 10.50 18.40 -5.55
C ILE A 132 8.97 18.46 -5.67
N ASN A 133 8.43 19.32 -6.54
CA ASN A 133 6.99 19.41 -6.77
C ASN A 133 6.40 18.09 -7.32
N LYS A 134 7.07 17.47 -8.31
CA LYS A 134 6.66 16.17 -8.87
C LYS A 134 6.68 15.06 -7.82
N LEU A 135 7.74 14.96 -7.01
CA LEU A 135 7.86 13.95 -5.95
C LEU A 135 6.78 14.13 -4.89
N LYS A 136 6.58 15.38 -4.42
CA LYS A 136 5.49 15.72 -3.51
C LYS A 136 4.16 15.26 -4.09
N PHE A 137 3.78 15.77 -5.26
CA PHE A 137 2.51 15.44 -5.89
C PHE A 137 2.33 13.94 -6.16
N GLY A 138 3.41 13.24 -6.52
CA GLY A 138 3.35 11.81 -6.74
C GLY A 138 3.14 11.01 -5.45
N LEU A 139 3.70 11.42 -4.30
CA LEU A 139 3.34 10.87 -2.98
C LEU A 139 1.85 11.07 -2.66
N GLU A 140 1.32 12.24 -2.99
CA GLU A 140 -0.11 12.55 -2.82
C GLU A 140 -1.00 11.63 -3.67
N LEU A 141 -0.59 11.37 -4.92
CA LEU A 141 -1.28 10.43 -5.80
C LEU A 141 -1.15 8.99 -5.31
N MET A 142 0.03 8.59 -4.80
CA MET A 142 0.28 7.27 -4.23
C MET A 142 -0.75 6.93 -3.15
N TYR A 143 -0.99 7.87 -2.23
CA TYR A 143 -2.03 7.72 -1.21
C TYR A 143 -3.44 7.68 -1.81
N LYS A 144 -3.76 8.58 -2.74
CA LYS A 144 -5.08 8.64 -3.39
C LYS A 144 -5.41 7.37 -4.16
N ASP A 145 -4.42 6.76 -4.81
CA ASP A 145 -4.59 5.48 -5.50
C ASP A 145 -4.88 4.38 -4.47
N ALA A 146 -4.11 4.32 -3.38
CA ALA A 146 -4.31 3.32 -2.33
C ALA A 146 -5.71 3.37 -1.72
N ILE A 147 -6.20 4.54 -1.30
CA ILE A 147 -7.57 4.69 -0.75
C ILE A 147 -8.67 4.37 -1.78
N ARG A 148 -8.33 4.39 -3.08
CA ARG A 148 -9.23 4.01 -4.17
C ARG A 148 -9.14 2.53 -4.51
N GLY A 149 -8.34 1.74 -3.81
CA GLY A 149 -8.09 0.35 -4.17
C GLY A 149 -7.38 0.20 -5.51
N VAL A 150 -6.60 1.22 -5.91
CA VAL A 150 -5.76 1.20 -7.10
C VAL A 150 -4.33 1.04 -6.62
N TYR A 151 -3.57 0.13 -7.22
CA TYR A 151 -2.20 -0.09 -6.80
C TYR A 151 -1.36 1.18 -7.07
N PRO A 152 -0.74 1.76 -6.04
CA PRO A 152 0.03 2.98 -6.15
C PRO A 152 1.24 2.84 -7.09
N ILE A 153 1.68 3.98 -7.62
CA ILE A 153 2.92 4.12 -8.41
C ILE A 153 3.93 4.94 -7.62
N LEU A 154 5.20 4.53 -7.70
CA LEU A 154 6.31 5.28 -7.09
C LEU A 154 6.61 6.53 -7.92
N PRO A 155 6.67 7.71 -7.28
CA PRO A 155 6.67 8.99 -7.98
C PRO A 155 7.95 9.26 -8.77
N TYR A 156 9.07 8.63 -8.40
CA TYR A 156 10.38 8.82 -9.02
C TYR A 156 10.71 7.79 -10.11
N LEU A 157 9.91 6.73 -10.23
CA LEU A 157 10.05 5.71 -11.27
C LEU A 157 9.29 6.06 -12.55
N GLY A 158 8.38 7.04 -12.47
CA GLY A 158 7.79 7.69 -13.63
C GLY A 158 6.67 6.89 -14.30
N THR A 159 6.45 7.23 -15.56
CA THR A 159 5.46 6.63 -16.47
C THR A 159 5.99 5.38 -17.16
N VAL A 160 5.13 4.62 -17.87
CA VAL A 160 5.53 3.41 -18.64
C VAL A 160 6.75 3.67 -19.54
N PRO A 161 6.82 4.75 -20.34
CA PRO A 161 8.00 5.00 -21.17
C PRO A 161 9.27 5.27 -20.35
N GLU A 162 9.18 6.04 -19.26
CA GLU A 162 10.33 6.36 -18.40
C GLU A 162 10.85 5.12 -17.68
N PHE A 163 9.92 4.31 -17.15
CA PHE A 163 10.23 3.06 -16.46
C PHE A 163 10.89 2.05 -17.41
N ASN A 164 10.29 1.81 -18.59
CA ASN A 164 10.84 0.87 -19.58
C ASN A 164 12.18 1.33 -20.13
N SER A 165 12.43 2.65 -20.23
CA SER A 165 13.73 3.16 -20.65
C SER A 165 14.82 2.93 -19.59
N LYS A 166 14.48 2.98 -18.30
CA LYS A 166 15.43 2.81 -17.20
C LYS A 166 15.62 1.35 -16.81
N TYR A 167 14.57 0.55 -16.96
CA TYR A 167 14.49 -0.86 -16.56
C TYR A 167 13.92 -1.71 -17.71
N PRO A 168 14.66 -1.86 -18.83
CA PRO A 168 14.15 -2.50 -20.05
C PRO A 168 13.79 -3.98 -19.89
N SER A 169 14.29 -4.65 -18.85
CA SER A 169 13.95 -6.04 -18.54
C SER A 169 12.51 -6.20 -18.03
N TYR A 170 11.93 -5.18 -17.39
CA TYR A 170 10.59 -5.24 -16.82
C TYR A 170 9.52 -5.02 -17.89
N THR A 171 9.44 -5.94 -18.83
CA THR A 171 8.35 -5.99 -19.82
C THR A 171 7.06 -6.53 -19.20
N HIS A 172 5.93 -6.38 -19.89
CA HIS A 172 4.67 -7.00 -19.49
C HIS A 172 4.80 -8.52 -19.33
N GLU A 173 5.44 -9.17 -20.30
CA GLU A 173 5.63 -10.63 -20.29
C GLU A 173 6.53 -11.06 -19.13
N TYR A 174 7.67 -10.39 -18.95
CA TYR A 174 8.59 -10.68 -17.84
C TYR A 174 7.88 -10.55 -16.49
N THR A 175 7.11 -9.47 -16.30
CA THR A 175 6.38 -9.21 -15.06
C THR A 175 5.31 -10.27 -14.80
N LEU A 176 4.55 -10.69 -15.81
CA LEU A 176 3.53 -11.75 -15.66
C LEU A 176 4.18 -13.12 -15.39
N ASN A 177 5.29 -13.44 -16.04
CA ASN A 177 6.00 -14.70 -15.83
C ASN A 177 6.59 -14.77 -14.42
N LEU A 178 7.20 -13.68 -13.94
CA LEU A 178 7.74 -13.59 -12.58
C LEU A 178 6.63 -13.72 -11.53
N LEU A 179 5.44 -13.16 -11.79
CA LEU A 179 4.27 -13.35 -10.93
C LEU A 179 3.83 -14.83 -10.87
N LYS A 180 3.81 -15.53 -12.00
CA LYS A 180 3.47 -16.96 -12.05
C LYS A 180 4.49 -17.81 -11.30
N GLU A 181 5.77 -17.54 -11.48
CA GLU A 181 6.85 -18.24 -10.77
C GLU A 181 6.76 -18.01 -9.26
N LEU A 182 6.51 -16.78 -8.84
CA LEU A 182 6.29 -16.44 -7.45
C LEU A 182 5.09 -17.18 -6.85
N ASN A 183 3.96 -17.21 -7.55
CA ASN A 183 2.75 -17.91 -7.09
C ASN A 183 2.97 -19.42 -6.98
N ARG A 184 3.68 -20.03 -7.95
CA ARG A 184 4.05 -21.46 -7.89
C ARG A 184 4.97 -21.79 -6.72
N ASP A 185 5.94 -20.92 -6.42
CA ASP A 185 6.82 -21.14 -5.27
C ASP A 185 6.06 -21.00 -3.95
N LYS A 186 5.15 -20.02 -3.85
CA LYS A 186 4.25 -19.85 -2.71
C LYS A 186 3.35 -21.06 -2.52
N GLU A 187 2.72 -21.57 -3.58
CA GLU A 187 1.90 -22.78 -3.56
C GLU A 187 2.70 -23.99 -3.04
N ARG A 188 3.89 -24.24 -3.62
CA ARG A 188 4.75 -25.35 -3.21
C ARG A 188 5.09 -25.28 -1.72
N ARG A 189 5.48 -24.11 -1.23
CA ARG A 189 5.83 -23.94 0.19
C ARG A 189 4.60 -23.99 1.09
N PHE A 190 3.46 -23.49 0.63
CA PHE A 190 2.20 -23.61 1.35
C PHE A 190 1.81 -25.07 1.53
N THR A 191 1.93 -25.91 0.48
CA THR A 191 1.75 -27.37 0.60
C THR A 191 2.66 -27.96 1.70
N SER A 192 3.93 -27.57 1.75
CA SER A 192 4.83 -28.05 2.82
C SER A 192 4.41 -27.60 4.22
N ILE A 193 3.84 -26.41 4.39
CA ILE A 193 3.27 -25.97 5.68
C ILE A 193 2.11 -26.88 6.07
N ILE A 194 1.22 -27.18 5.12
CA ILE A 194 0.05 -28.03 5.36
C ILE A 194 0.50 -29.45 5.76
N GLU A 195 1.45 -30.03 5.03
CA GLU A 195 2.03 -31.33 5.35
C GLU A 195 2.72 -31.36 6.74
N GLU A 196 3.33 -30.25 7.17
CA GLU A 196 3.99 -30.13 8.48
C GLU A 196 2.97 -29.98 9.63
N LEU A 197 1.97 -29.11 9.46
CA LEU A 197 1.02 -28.75 10.51
C LEU A 197 -0.15 -29.74 10.64
N GLY A 198 -0.43 -30.53 9.59
CA GLY A 198 -1.60 -31.39 9.50
C GLY A 198 -2.89 -30.58 9.47
N ASP A 199 -3.87 -30.95 10.30
CA ASP A 199 -5.19 -30.32 10.31
C ASP A 199 -5.13 -28.81 10.60
N LEU A 200 -5.28 -28.01 9.54
CA LEU A 200 -5.36 -26.55 9.57
C LEU A 200 -6.41 -26.02 10.54
N VAL A 201 -7.51 -26.74 10.78
CA VAL A 201 -8.58 -26.30 11.69
C VAL A 201 -8.04 -26.13 13.11
N SER A 202 -7.11 -27.00 13.53
CA SER A 202 -6.45 -26.91 14.83
C SER A 202 -5.52 -25.68 14.97
N HIS A 203 -5.16 -25.07 13.84
CA HIS A 203 -4.32 -23.86 13.75
C HIS A 203 -5.12 -22.62 13.42
N THR A 204 -6.43 -22.63 13.68
CA THR A 204 -7.29 -21.46 13.56
C THR A 204 -7.90 -21.06 14.90
N ILE A 205 -8.05 -19.75 15.10
CA ILE A 205 -8.70 -19.15 16.25
C ILE A 205 -10.07 -18.65 15.80
N VAL A 206 -11.13 -19.14 16.45
CA VAL A 206 -12.49 -18.65 16.21
C VAL A 206 -12.64 -17.28 16.84
N ASN A 207 -12.79 -16.26 16.00
CA ASN A 207 -13.10 -14.90 16.42
C ASN A 207 -14.62 -14.65 16.28
N PRO A 208 -15.30 -14.18 17.34
CA PRO A 208 -16.75 -14.01 17.33
C PRO A 208 -17.26 -12.94 16.34
N THR A 209 -16.38 -12.11 15.79
CA THR A 209 -16.72 -11.00 14.89
C THR A 209 -16.31 -11.25 13.44
N VAL A 210 -15.18 -11.94 13.21
CA VAL A 210 -14.60 -12.15 11.87
C VAL A 210 -14.58 -13.62 11.43
N GLY A 211 -15.07 -14.55 12.26
CA GLY A 211 -15.08 -15.97 11.95
C GLY A 211 -13.73 -16.63 12.26
N SER A 212 -13.32 -17.59 11.43
CA SER A 212 -12.07 -18.31 11.64
C SER A 212 -10.86 -17.49 11.17
N LEU A 213 -9.91 -17.23 12.07
CA LEU A 213 -8.65 -16.56 11.76
C LEU A 213 -7.49 -17.55 11.90
N PRO A 214 -6.40 -17.43 11.11
CA PRO A 214 -5.20 -18.20 11.37
C PRO A 214 -4.65 -17.90 12.77
N SER A 215 -4.08 -18.91 13.43
CA SER A 215 -3.32 -18.74 14.67
C SER A 215 -2.12 -17.82 14.43
N VAL A 216 -1.52 -17.32 15.52
CA VAL A 216 -0.29 -16.52 15.43
C VAL A 216 0.82 -17.34 14.75
N GLU A 217 0.99 -18.59 15.15
CA GLU A 217 1.98 -19.52 14.58
C GLU A 217 1.76 -19.74 13.07
N LEU A 218 0.51 -20.02 12.66
CA LEU A 218 0.19 -20.19 11.24
C LEU A 218 0.43 -18.89 10.46
N SER A 219 0.05 -17.74 11.02
CA SER A 219 0.27 -16.43 10.39
C SER A 219 1.76 -16.13 10.20
N GLU A 220 2.59 -16.44 11.20
CA GLU A 220 4.04 -16.26 11.14
C GLU A 220 4.69 -17.18 10.09
N LYS A 221 4.32 -18.47 10.06
CA LYS A 221 4.79 -19.42 9.03
C LYS A 221 4.40 -18.98 7.62
N LEU A 222 3.17 -18.51 7.42
CA LEU A 222 2.71 -18.00 6.12
C LEU A 222 3.48 -16.76 5.69
N GLN A 223 3.73 -15.83 6.61
CA GLN A 223 4.52 -14.62 6.34
C GLN A 223 5.98 -14.96 6.02
N GLU A 224 6.57 -15.91 6.74
CA GLU A 224 7.93 -16.40 6.49
C GLU A 224 8.03 -17.02 5.10
N VAL A 225 7.13 -17.94 4.75
CA VAL A 225 7.09 -18.58 3.44
C VAL A 225 6.87 -17.57 2.31
N ASN A 226 6.01 -16.57 2.50
CA ASN A 226 5.84 -15.49 1.54
C ASN A 226 7.18 -14.75 1.32
N THR A 227 7.86 -14.39 2.40
CA THR A 227 9.15 -13.69 2.37
C THR A 227 10.24 -14.53 1.70
N LEU A 228 10.31 -15.83 2.01
CA LEU A 228 11.25 -16.76 1.38
C LEU A 228 10.99 -16.92 -0.11
N SER A 229 9.73 -16.93 -0.55
CA SER A 229 9.36 -17.00 -1.96
C SER A 229 9.78 -15.74 -2.71
N GLU A 230 9.51 -14.56 -2.14
CA GLU A 230 9.92 -13.28 -2.71
C GLU A 230 11.44 -13.16 -2.82
N ASN A 231 12.18 -13.60 -1.78
CA ASN A 231 13.64 -13.62 -1.81
C ASN A 231 14.19 -14.63 -2.83
N HIS A 232 13.53 -15.77 -3.02
CA HIS A 232 13.98 -16.81 -3.94
C HIS A 232 13.77 -16.44 -5.41
N ILE A 233 12.59 -15.89 -5.72
CA ILE A 233 12.17 -15.63 -7.10
C ILE A 233 12.58 -14.24 -7.57
N ILE A 234 12.40 -13.22 -6.73
CA ILE A 234 12.65 -11.82 -7.12
C ILE A 234 14.05 -11.38 -6.69
N GLY A 235 14.50 -11.78 -5.50
CA GLY A 235 15.82 -11.44 -4.99
C GLY A 235 15.82 -10.20 -4.09
N SER A 236 16.45 -9.12 -4.55
CA SER A 236 16.75 -7.95 -3.70
C SER A 236 15.50 -7.12 -3.37
N ASP A 237 15.57 -6.31 -2.30
CA ASP A 237 14.47 -5.39 -1.96
C ASP A 237 14.24 -4.31 -3.03
N GLU A 238 15.28 -3.97 -3.80
CA GLU A 238 15.12 -3.11 -4.97
C GLU A 238 14.34 -3.82 -6.08
N ASP A 239 14.66 -5.07 -6.40
CA ASP A 239 13.97 -5.84 -7.43
C ASP A 239 12.51 -6.10 -7.07
N LYS A 240 12.20 -6.37 -5.79
CA LYS A 240 10.82 -6.48 -5.26
C LYS A 240 10.04 -5.19 -5.44
N ARG A 241 10.68 -4.05 -5.15
CA ARG A 241 10.07 -2.74 -5.33
C ARG A 241 9.82 -2.43 -6.80
N LEU A 242 10.78 -2.71 -7.68
CA LEU A 242 10.65 -2.53 -9.13
C LEU A 242 9.58 -3.46 -9.71
N PHE A 243 9.53 -4.71 -9.27
CA PHE A 243 8.51 -5.68 -9.66
C PHE A 243 7.10 -5.23 -9.25
N THR A 244 6.94 -4.85 -7.98
CA THR A 244 5.66 -4.36 -7.46
C THR A 244 5.22 -3.09 -8.21
N HIS A 245 6.18 -2.20 -8.51
CA HIS A 245 5.93 -1.02 -9.33
C HIS A 245 5.50 -1.36 -10.76
N ALA A 246 6.18 -2.29 -11.42
CA ALA A 246 5.81 -2.76 -12.76
C ALA A 246 4.39 -3.33 -12.77
N ILE A 247 4.04 -4.15 -11.77
CA ILE A 247 2.66 -4.63 -11.57
C ILE A 247 1.70 -3.45 -11.46
N SER A 248 1.94 -2.47 -10.59
CA SER A 248 1.07 -1.30 -10.42
C SER A 248 0.91 -0.48 -11.69
N LEU A 249 2.02 -0.28 -12.41
CA LEU A 249 2.10 0.57 -13.60
C LEU A 249 1.35 -0.08 -14.76
N PHE A 250 1.65 -1.34 -15.07
CA PHE A 250 1.02 -2.07 -16.16
C PHE A 250 -0.43 -2.45 -15.86
N SER A 251 -0.83 -2.58 -14.58
CA SER A 251 -2.24 -2.83 -14.22
C SER A 251 -3.19 -1.67 -14.55
N ARG A 252 -2.65 -0.52 -14.98
CA ARG A 252 -3.46 0.57 -15.56
C ARG A 252 -3.89 0.27 -17.00
N GLU A 253 -3.26 -0.70 -17.65
CA GLU A 253 -3.58 -1.17 -18.99
C GLU A 253 -4.52 -2.38 -18.90
N LYS A 254 -5.64 -2.32 -19.60
CA LYS A 254 -6.72 -3.31 -19.49
C LYS A 254 -6.25 -4.74 -19.78
N GLU A 255 -5.44 -4.93 -20.83
CA GLU A 255 -4.98 -6.26 -21.24
C GLU A 255 -4.07 -6.90 -20.21
N PHE A 256 -3.15 -6.13 -19.62
CA PHE A 256 -2.28 -6.62 -18.56
C PHE A 256 -3.08 -6.92 -17.29
N LEU A 257 -3.99 -6.03 -16.91
CA LEU A 257 -4.83 -6.21 -15.73
C LEU A 257 -5.63 -7.52 -15.80
N LEU A 258 -6.23 -7.84 -16.95
CA LEU A 258 -6.99 -9.09 -17.12
C LEU A 258 -6.09 -10.32 -16.93
N LYS A 259 -4.92 -10.36 -17.59
CA LYS A 259 -3.97 -11.47 -17.45
C LYS A 259 -3.45 -11.61 -16.01
N ARG A 260 -3.19 -10.50 -15.34
CA ARG A 260 -2.78 -10.51 -13.92
C ARG A 260 -3.88 -11.10 -13.04
N LEU A 261 -5.12 -10.66 -13.22
CA LEU A 261 -6.27 -11.17 -12.46
C LEU A 261 -6.51 -12.67 -12.71
N GLU A 262 -6.31 -13.16 -13.93
CA GLU A 262 -6.37 -14.60 -14.24
C GLU A 262 -5.31 -15.39 -13.46
N ILE A 263 -4.05 -14.89 -13.40
CA ILE A 263 -2.97 -15.52 -12.63
C ILE A 263 -3.25 -15.50 -11.12
N GLU A 264 -3.79 -14.39 -10.61
CA GLU A 264 -4.17 -14.26 -9.20
C GLU A 264 -5.35 -15.19 -8.84
N GLN A 265 -6.30 -15.37 -9.76
CA GLN A 265 -7.42 -16.30 -9.58
C GLN A 265 -6.94 -17.76 -9.59
N GLU A 266 -6.11 -18.15 -10.56
CA GLU A 266 -5.52 -19.48 -10.63
C GLU A 266 -4.77 -19.82 -9.35
N HIS A 267 -3.97 -18.88 -8.84
CA HIS A 267 -3.26 -19.04 -7.57
C HIS A 267 -4.22 -19.24 -6.39
N SER A 268 -5.27 -18.42 -6.32
CA SER A 268 -6.27 -18.52 -5.24
C SER A 268 -6.98 -19.87 -5.27
N ASP A 269 -7.35 -20.36 -6.45
CA ASP A 269 -8.00 -21.67 -6.64
C ASP A 269 -7.06 -22.81 -6.25
N ASN A 270 -5.77 -22.72 -6.59
CA ASN A 270 -4.76 -23.70 -6.19
C ASN A 270 -4.58 -23.75 -4.67
N ILE A 271 -4.50 -22.60 -3.99
CA ILE A 271 -4.42 -22.55 -2.52
C ILE A 271 -5.67 -23.18 -1.88
N LEU A 272 -6.87 -22.88 -2.39
CA LEU A 272 -8.11 -23.50 -1.91
C LEU A 272 -8.11 -25.01 -2.13
N ASN A 273 -7.59 -25.49 -3.26
CA ASN A 273 -7.45 -26.93 -3.51
C ASN A 273 -6.48 -27.59 -2.54
N ILE A 274 -5.33 -26.96 -2.25
CA ILE A 274 -4.38 -27.48 -1.25
C ILE A 274 -5.05 -27.60 0.13
N ILE A 275 -5.83 -26.59 0.55
CA ILE A 275 -6.56 -26.63 1.82
C ILE A 275 -7.64 -27.74 1.84
N ASN A 276 -8.33 -27.96 0.72
CA ASN A 276 -9.43 -28.93 0.64
C ASN A 276 -8.99 -30.37 0.40
N LEU A 277 -7.78 -30.60 -0.12
CA LEU A 277 -7.18 -31.93 -0.30
C LEU A 277 -6.78 -32.59 1.04
N ASP A 278 -6.75 -31.81 2.12
CA ASP A 278 -6.43 -32.24 3.48
C ASP A 278 -7.65 -32.75 4.29
N LYS A 279 -8.81 -32.89 3.64
CA LYS A 279 -10.03 -33.49 4.20
C LYS A 279 -10.29 -34.89 3.65
#